data_AF-A0A9E0DGA0-F1
#
_entry.id   AF-A0A9E0DGA0-F1
#
_cell.length_a   1.000
_cell.length_b   1.000
_cell.length_c   1.000
_cell.angle_alpha   90.00
_cell.angle_beta   90.00
_cell.angle_gamma   90.00
#
_symmetry.space_group_name_H-M   'P 1'
#
loop_
_entity.id
_entity.type
_entity.pdbx_description
1 polymer ?
#
loop_
_entity_poly.entity_id
_entity_poly.type
_entity_poly.pdbx_seq_one_letter_code
_entity_poly.pdbx_strand_id
1 'polypeptide(L)'
;LQLHRAGELLAQGKLGKGGAFRLRSLDPGVYTLRILREGDPTPVVASDPITVSGADPVQIDLSVPGSEPVPVPTPVPVPVPAPGNLFDRYVLFGPADQPATRIHLLLLTEKLAAHSIPFGFRADEAAHAAHVIIIGGQDGVSAQVAADLVAQGVTVRRVAGDAQHIRDGLKG
;
A
#
# COMPACT_ATOMS: atom_id res chain seq x y z
N LEU A 1 -1.97 -11.86 24.46
CA LEU A 1 -0.75 -11.74 25.29
C LEU A 1 -0.94 -12.55 26.56
N GLN A 2 0.08 -13.32 26.92
CA GLN A 2 0.11 -14.20 28.08
C GLN A 2 1.35 -13.91 28.91
N LEU A 3 1.21 -13.86 30.24
CA LEU A 3 2.30 -13.73 31.20
C LEU A 3 2.49 -15.07 31.91
N HIS A 4 3.72 -15.58 31.88
CA HIS A 4 4.09 -16.84 32.50
C HIS A 4 5.11 -16.61 33.63
N ARG A 5 5.03 -17.41 34.70
CA ARG A 5 6.05 -17.51 35.75
C ARG A 5 6.38 -18.98 35.95
N ALA A 6 7.65 -19.36 35.84
CA ALA A 6 8.07 -20.76 35.93
C ALA A 6 7.26 -21.75 35.04
N GLY A 7 6.72 -21.27 33.90
CA GLY A 7 5.89 -22.04 32.98
C GLY A 7 4.39 -22.05 33.28
N GLU A 8 3.94 -21.45 34.38
CA GLU A 8 2.53 -21.28 34.73
C GLU A 8 1.98 -19.98 34.16
N LEU A 9 0.81 -20.05 33.52
CA LEU A 9 0.09 -18.87 33.02
C LEU A 9 -0.55 -18.12 34.19
N LEU A 10 -0.06 -16.92 34.48
CA LEU A 10 -0.58 -16.08 35.56
C LEU A 10 -1.60 -15.04 35.07
N ALA A 11 -1.46 -14.56 33.84
CA ALA A 11 -2.38 -13.57 33.28
C ALA A 11 -2.46 -13.68 31.76
N GLN A 12 -3.65 -13.42 31.22
CA GLN A 12 -3.89 -13.32 29.78
C GLN A 12 -4.71 -12.07 29.47
N GLY A 13 -4.36 -11.37 28.39
CA GLY A 13 -5.08 -10.19 27.93
C GLY A 13 -4.91 -9.93 26.43
N LYS A 14 -5.78 -9.09 25.88
CA LYS A 14 -5.66 -8.57 24.52
C LYS A 14 -4.72 -7.35 24.52
N LEU A 15 -3.88 -7.25 23.49
CA LEU A 15 -3.10 -6.04 23.24
C LEU A 15 -4.06 -4.93 22.76
N GLY A 16 -3.90 -3.71 23.29
CA GLY A 16 -4.69 -2.57 22.83
C GLY A 16 -4.33 -2.13 21.41
N LYS A 17 -5.09 -1.20 20.83
CA LYS A 17 -4.88 -0.67 19.45
C LYS A 17 -3.48 -0.10 19.19
N GLY A 18 -2.73 0.25 20.23
CA GLY A 18 -1.34 0.74 20.13
C GLY A 18 -0.27 -0.27 20.58
N GLY A 19 -0.59 -1.56 20.72
CA GLY A 19 0.36 -2.57 21.18
C GLY A 19 0.75 -2.46 22.67
N ALA A 20 0.26 -1.44 23.37
CA ALA A 20 0.50 -1.28 24.80
C ALA A 20 -0.34 -2.27 25.62
N PHE A 21 0.29 -2.88 26.61
CA PHE A 21 -0.36 -3.71 27.62
C PHE A 21 0.26 -3.42 28.98
N ARG A 22 -0.59 -3.26 30.01
CA ARG A 22 -0.14 -2.92 31.36
C ARG A 22 -0.62 -3.97 32.34
N LEU A 23 0.34 -4.59 33.02
CA LEU A 23 0.10 -5.46 34.18
C LEU A 23 0.29 -4.65 35.46
N ARG A 24 -0.52 -4.94 36.47
CA ARG A 24 -0.43 -4.32 37.79
C ARG A 24 -0.36 -5.41 38.85
N SER A 25 0.23 -5.08 39.99
CA SER A 25 0.27 -5.97 41.16
C SER A 25 0.90 -7.34 40.87
N LEU A 26 2.04 -7.36 40.16
CA LEU A 26 2.82 -8.58 39.99
C LEU A 26 3.70 -8.77 41.23
N ASP A 27 3.71 -10.00 41.75
CA ASP A 27 4.65 -10.37 42.80
C ASP A 27 6.10 -10.25 42.31
N PRO A 28 7.07 -10.08 43.22
CA PRO A 28 8.47 -10.19 42.86
C PRO A 28 8.78 -11.59 42.32
N GLY A 29 9.49 -11.67 41.20
CA GLY A 29 9.81 -12.94 40.56
C GLY A 29 10.31 -12.82 39.13
N VAL A 30 10.59 -13.97 38.52
CA VAL A 30 11.02 -14.06 37.12
C VAL A 30 9.84 -14.45 36.23
N TYR A 31 9.60 -13.64 35.21
CA TYR A 31 8.46 -13.76 34.30
C TYR A 31 8.90 -13.93 32.86
N THR A 32 8.02 -14.48 32.03
CA THR A 32 8.19 -14.53 30.58
C THR A 32 6.90 -14.06 29.93
N LEU A 33 7.01 -13.09 29.02
CA LEU A 33 5.88 -12.61 28.24
C LEU A 33 5.82 -13.38 26.91
N ARG A 34 4.61 -13.82 26.55
CA ARG A 34 4.33 -14.50 25.29
C ARG A 34 3.23 -13.80 24.53
N ILE A 35 3.47 -13.53 23.25
CA ILE A 35 2.46 -12.97 22.34
C ILE A 35 2.00 -14.11 21.43
N LEU A 36 0.72 -14.45 21.51
CA LEU A 36 0.09 -15.46 20.68
C LEU A 36 -0.78 -14.77 19.63
N ARG A 37 -0.91 -15.40 18.46
CA ARG A 37 -1.87 -15.02 17.43
C ARG A 37 -3.24 -15.61 17.78
N GLU A 38 -4.30 -14.87 17.48
CA GLU A 38 -5.67 -15.37 17.70
C GLU A 38 -5.89 -16.64 16.88
N GLY A 39 -6.30 -17.73 17.56
CA GLY A 39 -6.48 -19.05 16.94
C GLY A 39 -5.22 -19.91 16.84
N ASP A 40 -4.04 -19.42 17.24
CA ASP A 40 -2.77 -20.17 17.20
C ASP A 40 -2.23 -20.39 18.63
N PRO A 41 -2.03 -21.65 19.08
CA PRO A 41 -1.45 -21.94 20.38
C PRO A 41 0.07 -21.66 20.45
N THR A 42 0.73 -21.44 19.32
CA THR A 42 2.17 -21.18 19.24
C THR A 42 2.47 -19.70 19.50
N PRO A 43 3.38 -19.36 20.42
CA PRO A 43 3.76 -17.97 20.65
C PRO A 43 4.54 -17.42 19.45
N VAL A 44 4.07 -16.30 18.90
CA VAL A 44 4.73 -15.54 17.82
C VAL A 44 5.94 -14.78 18.36
N VAL A 45 5.89 -14.36 19.63
CA VAL A 45 7.01 -13.74 20.35
C VAL A 45 7.07 -14.30 21.75
N ALA A 46 8.27 -14.55 22.24
CA ALA A 46 8.55 -14.72 23.66
C ALA A 46 9.63 -13.72 24.07
N SER A 47 9.46 -13.10 25.23
CA SER A 47 10.51 -12.28 25.84
C SER A 47 11.61 -13.15 26.44
N ASP A 48 12.78 -12.55 26.66
CA ASP A 48 13.75 -13.08 27.64
C ASP A 48 13.15 -13.09 29.06
N PRO A 49 13.75 -13.82 30.02
CA PRO A 49 13.33 -13.80 31.41
C PRO A 49 13.41 -12.40 32.03
N ILE A 50 12.30 -11.96 32.62
CA ILE A 50 12.11 -10.63 33.17
C ILE A 50 12.13 -10.73 34.68
N THR A 51 13.08 -10.05 35.33
CA THR A 51 13.08 -9.97 36.79
C THR A 51 12.23 -8.78 37.23
N VAL A 52 11.13 -9.05 37.94
CA VAL A 52 10.27 -8.03 38.55
C VAL A 52 10.60 -8.00 40.05
N SER A 53 11.00 -6.85 40.57
CA SER A 53 11.31 -6.66 42.00
C SER A 53 10.11 -6.21 42.83
N GLY A 54 9.02 -5.77 42.18
CA GLY A 54 7.82 -5.24 42.83
C GLY A 54 7.93 -3.78 43.32
N ALA A 55 9.10 -3.16 43.24
CA ALA A 55 9.33 -1.78 43.66
C ALA A 55 9.14 -0.77 42.51
N ASP A 56 9.58 -1.13 41.29
CA ASP A 56 9.64 -0.23 40.15
C ASP A 56 8.84 -0.75 38.94
N PRO A 57 8.29 0.15 38.10
CA PRO A 57 7.69 -0.25 36.83
C PRO A 57 8.76 -0.79 35.88
N VAL A 58 8.54 -2.00 35.34
CA VAL A 58 9.37 -2.60 34.29
C VAL A 58 8.71 -2.38 32.94
N GLN A 59 9.40 -1.70 32.03
CA GLN A 59 8.99 -1.54 30.64
C GLN A 59 9.79 -2.48 29.74
N ILE A 60 9.11 -3.15 28.82
CA ILE A 60 9.71 -4.10 27.88
C ILE A 60 9.11 -3.88 26.51
N ASP A 61 10.00 -3.62 25.56
CA ASP A 61 9.65 -3.51 24.16
C ASP A 61 9.83 -4.88 23.50
N LEU A 62 8.75 -5.44 22.97
CA LEU A 62 8.74 -6.72 22.26
C LEU A 62 8.39 -6.48 20.79
N SER A 63 9.30 -6.87 19.90
CA SER A 63 9.07 -6.83 18.46
C SER A 63 8.39 -8.12 18.01
N VAL A 64 7.23 -8.01 17.36
CA VAL A 64 6.54 -9.14 16.75
C VAL A 64 7.12 -9.38 15.35
N PRO A 65 7.78 -10.52 15.09
CA PRO A 65 8.23 -10.86 13.74
C PRO A 65 6.99 -11.06 12.86
N GLY A 66 6.92 -10.34 11.73
CA GLY A 66 5.71 -10.19 10.92
C GLY A 66 4.90 -8.92 11.20
N SER A 67 5.28 -8.14 12.22
CA SER A 67 5.18 -6.68 12.21
C SER A 67 6.53 -6.11 11.80
N GLU A 68 7.17 -6.67 10.78
CA GLU A 68 7.91 -5.76 9.92
C GLU A 68 6.89 -4.69 9.54
N PRO A 69 7.16 -3.38 9.73
CA PRO A 69 6.51 -2.45 8.84
C PRO A 69 6.74 -3.07 7.47
N VAL A 70 5.67 -3.48 6.78
CA VAL A 70 5.73 -3.71 5.33
C VAL A 70 6.67 -2.63 4.87
N PRO A 71 7.89 -2.96 4.38
CA PRO A 71 8.90 -1.93 4.13
C PRO A 71 8.12 -0.86 3.44
N VAL A 72 7.96 0.31 4.09
CA VAL A 72 7.20 1.42 3.50
C VAL A 72 7.87 1.48 2.15
N PRO A 73 7.20 1.05 1.06
CA PRO A 73 7.90 0.72 -0.17
C PRO A 73 8.71 1.97 -0.40
N THR A 74 10.05 1.86 -0.33
CA THR A 74 10.96 3.01 -0.32
C THR A 74 10.33 3.96 -1.30
N PRO A 75 9.72 5.10 -0.89
CA PRO A 75 8.69 5.75 -1.70
C PRO A 75 9.31 5.81 -3.07
N VAL A 76 8.79 4.99 -3.99
CA VAL A 76 9.46 4.73 -5.26
C VAL A 76 9.48 6.09 -5.86
N PRO A 77 10.61 6.84 -5.83
CA PRO A 77 10.63 8.27 -5.55
C PRO A 77 9.42 8.82 -6.22
N VAL A 78 8.33 9.03 -5.44
CA VAL A 78 7.04 9.40 -6.05
C VAL A 78 7.48 10.63 -6.79
N PRO A 79 7.47 10.65 -8.14
CA PRO A 79 8.10 11.73 -8.86
C PRO A 79 7.46 12.94 -8.23
N VAL A 80 8.23 13.68 -7.42
CA VAL A 80 7.69 14.86 -6.74
C VAL A 80 7.19 15.61 -7.93
N PRO A 81 5.86 15.79 -8.09
CA PRO A 81 5.31 16.30 -9.33
C PRO A 81 6.15 17.52 -9.62
N ALA A 82 6.95 17.45 -10.69
CA ALA A 82 7.90 18.49 -10.98
C ALA A 82 7.05 19.76 -10.94
N PRO A 83 7.43 20.80 -10.18
CA PRO A 83 6.54 21.93 -9.91
C PRO A 83 5.92 22.39 -11.24
N GLY A 84 4.65 22.05 -11.48
CA GLY A 84 4.07 21.99 -12.83
C GLY A 84 3.10 20.84 -13.16
N ASN A 85 3.07 19.72 -12.43
CA ASN A 85 2.06 18.67 -12.66
C ASN A 85 0.74 19.00 -11.94
N LEU A 86 -0.34 19.07 -12.72
CA LEU A 86 -1.70 19.39 -12.26
C LEU A 86 -2.47 18.15 -11.78
N PHE A 87 -2.04 16.94 -12.20
CA PHE A 87 -2.75 15.70 -11.92
C PHE A 87 -1.83 14.65 -11.30
N ASP A 88 -2.34 13.91 -10.32
CA ASP A 88 -1.65 12.70 -9.81
C ASP A 88 -1.68 11.60 -10.87
N ARG A 89 -2.84 11.42 -11.54
CA ARG A 89 -3.06 10.38 -12.53
C ARG A 89 -3.95 10.87 -13.67
N TYR A 90 -3.57 10.57 -14.92
CA TYR A 90 -4.30 10.93 -16.13
C TYR A 90 -4.43 9.74 -17.07
N VAL A 91 -5.57 9.61 -17.74
CA VAL A 91 -5.81 8.55 -18.74
C VAL A 91 -5.75 9.15 -20.13
N LEU A 92 -4.75 8.74 -20.90
CA LEU A 92 -4.54 9.19 -22.28
C LEU A 92 -5.12 8.17 -23.24
N PHE A 93 -6.07 8.60 -24.05
CA PHE A 93 -6.63 7.85 -25.15
C PHE A 93 -5.96 8.25 -26.47
N GLY A 94 -6.01 7.36 -27.47
CA GLY A 94 -5.72 7.72 -28.85
C GLY A 94 -6.75 8.71 -29.43
N PRO A 95 -6.62 9.17 -30.68
CA PRO A 95 -7.51 10.15 -31.29
C PRO A 95 -8.99 9.77 -31.17
N ALA A 96 -9.86 10.73 -30.84
CA ALA A 96 -11.29 10.53 -30.59
C ALA A 96 -12.11 10.15 -31.84
N ASP A 97 -11.55 10.39 -33.02
CA ASP A 97 -12.08 9.98 -34.33
C ASP A 97 -11.84 8.49 -34.61
N GLN A 98 -10.92 7.82 -33.90
CA GLN A 98 -10.72 6.39 -34.06
C GLN A 98 -11.86 5.57 -33.43
N PRO A 99 -12.44 4.60 -34.16
CA PRO A 99 -13.51 3.74 -33.65
C PRO A 99 -13.10 2.97 -32.39
N ALA A 100 -11.85 2.47 -32.34
CA ALA A 100 -11.33 1.73 -31.20
C ALA A 100 -11.30 2.59 -29.92
N THR A 101 -10.87 3.85 -30.03
CA THR A 101 -10.87 4.82 -28.91
C THR A 101 -12.27 5.00 -28.33
N ARG A 102 -13.30 5.12 -29.17
CA ARG A 102 -14.69 5.32 -28.71
C ARG A 102 -15.19 4.13 -27.91
N ILE A 103 -14.84 2.92 -28.35
CA ILE A 103 -15.17 1.68 -27.64
C ILE A 103 -14.47 1.67 -26.27
N HIS A 104 -13.17 2.00 -26.24
CA HIS A 104 -12.41 2.04 -24.99
C HIS A 104 -12.98 3.05 -24.00
N LEU A 105 -13.36 4.25 -24.47
CA LEU A 105 -13.97 5.26 -23.62
C LEU A 105 -15.28 4.76 -23.03
N LEU A 106 -16.17 4.18 -23.85
CA LEU A 106 -17.45 3.62 -23.39
C LEU A 106 -17.25 2.52 -22.34
N LEU A 107 -16.25 1.65 -22.51
CA LEU A 107 -15.91 0.59 -21.57
C LEU A 107 -15.38 1.11 -20.22
N LEU A 108 -14.77 2.30 -20.22
CA LEU A 108 -14.08 2.85 -19.07
C LEU A 108 -14.84 4.00 -18.38
N THR A 109 -15.89 4.55 -18.99
CA THR A 109 -16.67 5.68 -18.46
C THR A 109 -17.08 5.47 -17.00
N GLU A 110 -17.61 4.30 -16.66
CA GLU A 110 -18.06 4.00 -15.30
C GLU A 110 -16.91 4.05 -14.28
N LYS A 111 -15.74 3.51 -14.65
CA LYS A 111 -14.54 3.52 -13.80
C LYS A 111 -13.93 4.91 -13.68
N LEU A 112 -13.85 5.65 -14.79
CA LEU A 112 -13.35 7.03 -14.80
C LEU A 112 -14.22 7.92 -13.90
N ALA A 113 -15.54 7.76 -13.97
CA ALA A 113 -16.49 8.47 -13.12
C ALA A 113 -16.36 8.06 -11.65
N ALA A 114 -16.33 6.75 -11.36
CA ALA A 114 -16.24 6.23 -9.99
C ALA A 114 -14.98 6.69 -9.23
N HIS A 115 -13.88 6.92 -9.95
CA HIS A 115 -12.60 7.33 -9.37
C HIS A 115 -12.23 8.80 -9.65
N SER A 116 -13.11 9.56 -10.32
CA SER A 116 -12.88 10.95 -10.74
C SER A 116 -11.52 11.16 -11.44
N ILE A 117 -11.11 10.20 -12.27
CA ILE A 117 -9.81 10.24 -12.95
C ILE A 117 -9.93 11.16 -14.18
N PRO A 118 -9.10 12.21 -14.31
CA PRO A 118 -9.06 13.04 -15.49
C PRO A 118 -8.58 12.24 -16.70
N PHE A 119 -9.19 12.49 -17.85
CA PHE A 119 -8.86 11.80 -19.09
C PHE A 119 -8.97 12.73 -20.28
N GLY A 120 -8.30 12.35 -21.38
CA GLY A 120 -8.40 13.06 -22.64
C GLY A 120 -7.56 12.42 -23.73
N PHE A 121 -7.26 13.21 -24.76
CA PHE A 121 -6.70 12.74 -26.02
C PHE A 121 -5.39 13.44 -26.40
N ARG A 122 -4.91 14.36 -25.55
CA ARG A 122 -3.76 15.21 -25.84
C ARG A 122 -2.56 14.81 -25.00
N ALA A 123 -1.43 14.59 -25.65
CA ALA A 123 -0.17 14.31 -24.98
C ALA A 123 0.30 15.49 -24.11
N ASP A 124 0.04 16.73 -24.53
CA ASP A 124 0.37 17.94 -23.77
C ASP A 124 -0.31 17.96 -22.39
N GLU A 125 -1.58 17.54 -22.31
CA GLU A 125 -2.31 17.46 -21.04
C GLU A 125 -1.79 16.31 -20.16
N ALA A 126 -1.47 15.18 -20.79
CA ALA A 126 -0.90 14.02 -20.11
C ALA A 126 0.48 14.31 -19.50
N ALA A 127 1.25 15.23 -20.09
CA ALA A 127 2.54 15.67 -19.58
C ALA A 127 2.46 16.36 -18.21
N HIS A 128 1.29 16.91 -17.86
CA HIS A 128 1.05 17.52 -16.55
C HIS A 128 0.62 16.51 -15.47
N ALA A 129 0.71 15.20 -15.74
CA ALA A 129 0.37 14.17 -14.77
C ALA A 129 1.62 13.48 -14.21
N ALA A 130 1.59 13.07 -12.95
CA ALA A 130 2.66 12.21 -12.41
C ALA A 130 2.60 10.79 -13.00
N HIS A 131 1.39 10.29 -13.24
CA HIS A 131 1.12 8.98 -13.82
C HIS A 131 0.18 9.05 -15.03
N VAL A 132 0.59 8.50 -16.16
CA VAL A 132 -0.24 8.41 -17.38
C VAL A 132 -0.53 6.96 -17.71
N ILE A 133 -1.82 6.64 -17.83
CA ILE A 133 -2.28 5.35 -18.36
C ILE A 133 -2.71 5.55 -19.81
N ILE A 134 -1.95 4.97 -20.74
CA ILE A 134 -2.27 5.00 -22.17
C ILE A 134 -3.22 3.83 -22.48
N ILE A 135 -4.40 4.13 -23.01
CA ILE A 135 -5.37 3.12 -23.42
C ILE A 135 -5.31 2.90 -24.93
N GLY A 136 -4.96 1.68 -25.33
CA GLY A 136 -4.87 1.25 -26.72
C GLY A 136 -3.45 1.01 -27.24
N GLY A 137 -3.39 0.50 -28.47
CA GLY A 137 -2.14 0.15 -29.16
C GLY A 137 -1.36 1.36 -29.67
N GLN A 138 -0.25 1.09 -30.36
CA GLN A 138 0.59 2.14 -30.96
C GLN A 138 -0.11 2.92 -32.08
N ASP A 139 -1.18 2.35 -32.65
CA ASP A 139 -2.02 2.96 -33.68
C ASP A 139 -2.82 4.17 -33.16
N GLY A 140 -3.07 4.22 -31.85
CA GLY A 140 -3.76 5.33 -31.18
C GLY A 140 -2.77 6.33 -30.57
N VAL A 141 -1.85 5.83 -29.75
CA VAL A 141 -0.80 6.67 -29.14
C VAL A 141 0.53 6.05 -29.50
N SER A 142 1.35 6.76 -30.27
CA SER A 142 2.61 6.24 -30.77
C SER A 142 3.59 5.91 -29.64
N ALA A 143 4.59 5.07 -29.94
CA ALA A 143 5.69 4.81 -29.01
C ALA A 143 6.49 6.09 -28.70
N GLN A 144 6.60 7.00 -29.68
CA GLN A 144 7.28 8.29 -29.51
C GLN A 144 6.61 9.15 -28.44
N VAL A 145 5.27 9.28 -28.47
CA VAL A 145 4.53 10.04 -27.45
C VAL A 145 4.76 9.46 -26.05
N ALA A 146 4.77 8.13 -25.91
CA ALA A 146 5.05 7.49 -24.63
C ALA A 146 6.50 7.76 -24.17
N ALA A 147 7.47 7.74 -25.09
CA ALA A 147 8.86 8.05 -24.78
C ALA A 147 9.05 9.52 -24.37
N ASP A 148 8.37 10.44 -25.05
CA ASP A 148 8.41 11.88 -24.76
C ASP A 148 7.83 12.18 -23.37
N LEU A 149 6.77 11.48 -22.95
CA LEU A 149 6.20 11.59 -21.60
C LEU A 149 7.17 11.06 -20.54
N VAL A 150 7.81 9.91 -20.78
CA VAL A 150 8.82 9.37 -19.86
C VAL A 150 10.03 10.29 -19.75
N ALA A 151 10.48 10.88 -20.85
CA ALA A 151 11.56 11.87 -20.86
C ALA A 151 11.24 13.13 -20.04
N GLN A 152 9.95 13.46 -19.89
CA GLN A 152 9.45 14.55 -19.05
C GLN A 152 9.29 14.15 -17.57
N GLY A 153 9.67 12.92 -17.20
CA GLY A 153 9.57 12.43 -15.83
C GLY A 153 8.20 11.85 -15.47
N VAL A 154 7.32 11.66 -16.46
CA VAL A 154 5.99 11.06 -16.26
C VAL A 154 6.09 9.54 -16.25
N THR A 155 5.43 8.90 -15.29
CA THR A 155 5.36 7.44 -15.26
C THR A 155 4.28 6.96 -16.22
N VAL A 156 4.66 6.28 -17.30
CA VAL A 156 3.74 5.82 -18.33
C VAL A 156 3.46 4.31 -18.21
N ARG A 157 2.18 3.95 -18.18
CA ARG A 157 1.71 2.55 -18.29
C ARG A 157 0.79 2.41 -19.49
N ARG A 158 1.09 1.51 -20.42
CA ARG A 158 0.19 1.20 -21.53
C ARG A 158 -0.69 0.00 -21.18
N VAL A 159 -1.98 0.13 -21.45
CA VAL A 159 -2.96 -0.95 -21.38
C VAL A 159 -3.53 -1.13 -22.79
N ALA A 160 -3.19 -2.25 -23.40
CA ALA A 160 -3.67 -2.66 -24.71
C ALA A 160 -4.01 -4.15 -24.67
N GLY A 161 -5.03 -4.57 -25.41
CA GLY A 161 -5.51 -5.95 -25.40
C GLY A 161 -7.00 -6.02 -25.65
N ASP A 162 -7.61 -7.11 -25.23
CA ASP A 162 -9.06 -7.27 -25.27
C ASP A 162 -9.79 -6.32 -24.29
N ALA A 163 -11.11 -6.24 -24.45
CA ALA A 163 -11.96 -5.38 -23.63
C ALA A 163 -11.88 -5.68 -22.12
N GLN A 164 -11.60 -6.92 -21.74
CA GLN A 164 -11.48 -7.30 -20.33
C GLN A 164 -10.17 -6.80 -19.76
N HIS A 165 -9.07 -6.96 -20.49
CA HIS A 165 -7.76 -6.45 -20.13
C HIS A 165 -7.76 -4.92 -19.98
N ILE A 166 -8.47 -4.21 -20.87
CA ILE A 166 -8.64 -2.76 -20.80
C ILE A 166 -9.43 -2.35 -19.55
N ARG A 167 -10.52 -3.06 -19.23
CA ARG A 167 -11.32 -2.81 -18.02
C ARG A 167 -10.53 -3.05 -16.73
N ASP A 168 -9.72 -4.10 -16.70
CA ASP A 168 -8.91 -4.43 -15.53
C ASP A 168 -7.65 -3.55 -15.42
N GLY A 169 -7.19 -2.95 -16.51
CA GLY A 169 -5.99 -2.10 -16.54
C GLY A 169 -6.10 -0.77 -15.82
N LEU A 170 -7.28 -0.38 -15.31
CA LEU A 170 -7.45 0.73 -14.36
C LEU A 170 -7.47 0.30 -12.88
N LYS A 171 -7.35 -1.00 -12.58
CA LYS A 171 -7.12 -1.49 -11.21
C LYS A 171 -5.65 -1.23 -10.86
N GLY A 172 -5.43 -0.36 -9.87
CA GLY A 172 -4.09 -0.03 -9.36
C GLY A 172 -4.11 1.24 -8.54
#